data_AF-A0A371QY96-F1
#
_entry.id   AF-A0A371QY96-F1
#
_cell.length_a   1.000
_cell.length_b   1.000
_cell.length_c   1.000
_cell.angle_alpha   90.00
_cell.angle_beta   90.00
_cell.angle_gamma   90.00
#
_symmetry.space_group_name_H-M   'P 1'
#
loop_
_entity.id
_entity.type
_entity.pdbx_description
1 polymer ?
#
loop_
_entity_poly.entity_id
_entity_poly.type
_entity_poly.pdbx_seq_one_letter_code
_entity_poly.pdbx_strand_id
1 'polypeptide(L)'
;MEIYVGTSGWLYSWNLGKSLKWYVENSGLNSVELNSSFYRMPSEKQVGSWAEAGRGLRWAVKVYRGVTHYRKLSERALELLRRFLALFRPMEDLIDFYLFQMPPSFKKTAENMSRIEKIALLLGERAAFEFRHPSWFTEGVVEWAEGIGAVLVSVDSPEISWIVSTRGVVYLRMHGRTFWYSHFYDEEELREAARALGKVKWEFAEFSLKKALEYPSHLDVIKRGALEGLAELGTEEALKIVLRHAEPGMPTPVRVSAVQSLAKFGPRKEVIDALKRYMRDDNFRVRYAAVTAALELLEPRLLQDLQERAEQDIDGRIRRVAREIVEKIKKSMERGAEYQKLREEVEKLREEYRKLLDRIARLEK
;
A
#
# COMPACT_ATOMS: atom_id res chain seq x y z
N MET A 1 -1.54 -7.68 -13.68
CA MET A 1 -1.85 -8.20 -12.34
C MET A 1 -3.29 -8.63 -12.38
N GLU A 2 -3.47 -9.91 -12.10
CA GLU A 2 -4.77 -10.48 -11.79
C GLU A 2 -5.03 -10.19 -10.31
N ILE A 3 -6.20 -9.64 -9.98
CA ILE A 3 -6.58 -9.35 -8.59
C ILE A 3 -7.52 -10.45 -8.15
N TYR A 4 -7.15 -11.11 -7.05
CA TYR A 4 -7.88 -12.22 -6.49
C TYR A 4 -8.41 -11.85 -5.12
N VAL A 5 -9.73 -11.68 -5.02
CA VAL A 5 -10.42 -11.32 -3.77
C VAL A 5 -11.30 -12.49 -3.35
N GLY A 6 -11.16 -12.87 -2.09
CA GLY A 6 -11.78 -14.06 -1.53
C GLY A 6 -11.93 -13.96 -0.02
N THR A 7 -12.46 -15.01 0.58
CA THR A 7 -12.66 -15.12 2.03
C THR A 7 -11.91 -16.32 2.61
N SER A 8 -11.68 -16.31 3.93
CA SER A 8 -11.13 -17.44 4.68
C SER A 8 -12.18 -18.54 4.89
N GLY A 9 -12.45 -19.27 3.82
CA GLY A 9 -13.51 -20.27 3.71
C GLY A 9 -14.76 -19.69 3.06
N TRP A 10 -15.85 -20.44 3.10
CA TRP A 10 -17.12 -20.09 2.43
C TRP A 10 -18.35 -20.28 3.33
N LEU A 11 -18.18 -20.73 4.58
CA LEU A 11 -19.27 -21.04 5.51
C LEU A 11 -19.66 -19.81 6.35
N TYR A 12 -20.28 -18.82 5.71
CA TYR A 12 -20.75 -17.60 6.37
C TYR A 12 -22.27 -17.50 6.39
N SER A 13 -22.83 -16.63 7.24
CA SER A 13 -24.28 -16.37 7.35
C SER A 13 -24.90 -15.99 6.00
N TRP A 14 -24.21 -15.15 5.22
CA TRP A 14 -24.63 -14.68 3.90
C TRP A 14 -24.54 -15.76 2.80
N ASN A 15 -23.77 -16.84 2.99
CA ASN A 15 -23.81 -17.99 2.10
C ASN A 15 -25.04 -18.84 2.45
N LEU A 16 -26.14 -18.60 1.75
CA LEU A 16 -27.42 -19.26 2.00
C LEU A 16 -27.36 -20.77 1.72
N GLY A 17 -26.58 -21.18 0.71
CA GLY A 17 -26.40 -22.58 0.35
C GLY A 17 -25.40 -23.34 1.22
N LYS A 18 -24.69 -22.66 2.14
CA LYS A 18 -23.63 -23.23 3.02
C LYS A 18 -22.66 -24.15 2.28
N SER A 19 -22.36 -23.85 1.02
CA SER A 19 -21.58 -24.72 0.14
C SER A 19 -20.61 -23.92 -0.72
N LEU A 20 -19.56 -24.61 -1.18
CA LEU A 20 -18.59 -24.04 -2.12
C LEU A 20 -19.25 -23.73 -3.47
N LYS A 21 -20.16 -24.61 -3.93
CA LYS A 21 -20.90 -24.38 -5.17
C LYS A 21 -21.68 -23.06 -5.12
N TRP A 22 -22.45 -22.84 -4.04
CA TRP A 22 -23.17 -21.59 -3.86
C TRP A 22 -22.23 -20.39 -3.84
N TYR A 23 -21.08 -20.51 -3.15
CA TYR A 23 -20.08 -19.46 -3.08
C TYR A 23 -19.57 -19.06 -4.46
N VAL A 24 -19.20 -20.03 -5.30
CA VAL A 24 -18.72 -19.80 -6.66
C VAL A 24 -19.79 -19.12 -7.53
N GLU A 25 -21.04 -19.57 -7.41
CA GLU A 25 -22.13 -19.08 -8.25
C GLU A 25 -22.67 -17.70 -7.83
N ASN A 26 -22.58 -17.34 -6.54
CA ASN A 26 -23.34 -16.20 -5.99
C ASN A 26 -22.49 -15.11 -5.33
N SER A 27 -21.23 -15.36 -4.97
CA SER A 27 -20.45 -14.37 -4.21
C SER A 27 -19.87 -13.24 -5.06
N GLY A 28 -19.66 -13.47 -6.36
CA GLY A 28 -18.88 -12.57 -7.23
C GLY A 28 -17.38 -12.55 -6.92
N LEU A 29 -16.90 -13.40 -6.00
CA LEU A 29 -15.49 -13.54 -5.63
C LEU A 29 -14.79 -14.54 -6.55
N ASN A 30 -13.50 -14.33 -6.79
CA ASN A 30 -12.70 -15.11 -7.73
C ASN A 30 -11.55 -15.88 -7.06
N SER A 31 -11.46 -15.84 -5.73
CA SER A 31 -10.54 -16.68 -4.97
C SER A 31 -11.10 -17.12 -3.63
N VAL A 32 -10.43 -18.10 -2.99
CA VAL A 32 -10.79 -18.56 -1.66
C VAL A 32 -9.57 -19.09 -0.90
N GLU A 33 -9.53 -18.81 0.41
CA GLU A 33 -8.53 -19.39 1.30
C GLU A 33 -9.12 -20.60 2.04
N LEU A 34 -8.60 -21.79 1.81
CA LEU A 34 -9.00 -23.01 2.50
C LEU A 34 -8.40 -23.03 3.92
N ASN A 35 -9.25 -22.79 4.92
CA ASN A 35 -8.83 -22.77 6.32
C ASN A 35 -9.09 -24.10 7.06
N SER A 36 -10.03 -24.95 6.60
CA SER A 36 -10.36 -26.20 7.31
C SER A 36 -9.19 -27.19 7.35
N SER A 37 -8.32 -27.17 6.34
CA SER A 37 -7.09 -27.97 6.27
C SER A 37 -6.09 -27.67 7.37
N PHE A 38 -6.16 -26.48 7.98
CA PHE A 38 -5.35 -26.11 9.13
C PHE A 38 -5.61 -27.03 10.34
N TYR A 39 -6.88 -27.37 10.58
CA TYR A 39 -7.29 -28.13 11.76
C TYR A 39 -7.16 -29.64 11.58
N ARG A 40 -7.39 -30.14 10.36
CA ARG A 40 -7.36 -31.56 10.02
C ARG A 40 -6.92 -31.75 8.57
N MET A 41 -6.14 -32.79 8.30
CA MET A 41 -5.85 -33.20 6.92
C MET A 41 -7.16 -33.60 6.21
N PRO A 42 -7.43 -33.05 5.01
CA PRO A 42 -8.60 -33.44 4.24
C PRO A 42 -8.44 -34.86 3.69
N SER A 43 -9.56 -35.50 3.36
CA SER A 43 -9.56 -36.73 2.57
C SER A 43 -9.41 -36.43 1.09
N GLU A 44 -8.92 -37.40 0.30
CA GLU A 44 -8.84 -37.28 -1.15
C GLU A 44 -10.20 -36.97 -1.80
N LYS A 45 -11.27 -37.57 -1.28
CA LYS A 45 -12.65 -37.29 -1.73
C LYS A 45 -13.03 -35.83 -1.53
N GLN A 46 -12.66 -35.22 -0.40
CA GLN A 46 -12.95 -33.80 -0.15
C GLN A 46 -12.16 -32.91 -1.12
N VAL A 47 -10.87 -33.20 -1.32
CA VAL A 47 -10.04 -32.44 -2.25
C VAL A 47 -10.56 -32.55 -3.68
N GLY A 48 -10.93 -33.76 -4.13
CA GLY A 48 -11.54 -33.95 -5.46
C GLY A 48 -12.83 -33.15 -5.63
N SER A 49 -13.68 -33.13 -4.61
CA SER A 49 -14.91 -32.32 -4.63
C SER A 49 -14.63 -30.82 -4.69
N TRP A 50 -13.60 -30.32 -3.99
CA TRP A 50 -13.19 -28.92 -4.09
C TRP A 50 -12.56 -28.58 -5.43
N ALA A 51 -11.75 -29.49 -5.99
CA ALA A 51 -11.17 -29.34 -7.32
C ALA A 51 -12.24 -29.17 -8.39
N GLU A 52 -13.35 -29.91 -8.28
CA GLU A 52 -14.46 -29.84 -9.22
C GLU A 52 -15.34 -28.60 -9.01
N ALA A 53 -15.83 -28.39 -7.79
CA ALA A 53 -16.74 -27.28 -7.50
C ALA A 53 -16.06 -25.91 -7.56
N GLY A 54 -14.74 -25.86 -7.35
CA GLY A 54 -13.93 -24.65 -7.25
C GLY A 54 -13.09 -24.31 -8.48
N ARG A 55 -13.32 -24.94 -9.64
CA ARG A 55 -12.49 -24.75 -10.86
C ARG A 55 -12.36 -23.29 -11.31
N GLY A 56 -13.36 -22.46 -11.05
CA GLY A 56 -13.37 -21.04 -11.41
C GLY A 56 -12.68 -20.11 -10.39
N LEU A 57 -12.15 -20.65 -9.29
CA LEU A 57 -11.48 -19.88 -8.25
C LEU A 57 -9.97 -20.14 -8.25
N ARG A 58 -9.22 -19.13 -7.82
CA ARG A 58 -7.86 -19.33 -7.33
C ARG A 58 -7.85 -19.67 -5.84
N TRP A 59 -6.91 -20.51 -5.43
CA TRP A 59 -6.88 -21.07 -4.08
C TRP A 59 -5.61 -20.68 -3.33
N ALA A 60 -5.81 -20.28 -2.07
CA ALA A 60 -4.77 -20.32 -1.06
C ALA A 60 -5.10 -21.45 -0.06
N VAL A 61 -4.17 -22.38 0.17
CA VAL A 61 -4.40 -23.52 1.06
C VAL A 61 -3.63 -23.32 2.36
N LYS A 62 -4.34 -23.13 3.48
CA LYS A 62 -3.70 -23.03 4.78
C LYS A 62 -3.15 -24.39 5.21
N VAL A 63 -1.85 -24.43 5.44
CA VAL A 63 -1.12 -25.66 5.75
C VAL A 63 -1.54 -26.21 7.11
N TYR A 64 -1.65 -27.54 7.20
CA TYR A 64 -2.02 -28.24 8.43
C TYR A 64 -1.17 -27.80 9.64
N ARG A 65 -1.83 -27.47 10.75
CA ARG A 65 -1.19 -26.93 11.97
C ARG A 65 -0.12 -27.83 12.58
N GLY A 66 -0.16 -29.13 12.29
CA GLY A 66 0.90 -30.06 12.66
C GLY A 66 2.27 -29.67 12.08
N VAL A 67 2.30 -29.04 10.90
CA VAL A 67 3.50 -28.55 10.22
C VAL A 67 3.96 -27.22 10.82
N THR A 68 3.06 -26.25 10.94
CA THR A 68 3.42 -24.85 11.31
C THR A 68 3.46 -24.60 12.82
N HIS A 69 2.50 -25.12 13.58
CA HIS A 69 2.35 -24.79 15.01
C HIS A 69 3.02 -25.82 15.91
N TYR A 70 2.80 -27.12 15.65
CA TYR A 70 3.31 -28.18 16.53
C TYR A 70 4.76 -28.52 16.23
N ARG A 71 5.10 -28.76 14.96
CA ARG A 71 6.46 -29.15 14.55
C ARG A 71 7.31 -27.99 14.03
N LYS A 72 6.73 -26.79 13.89
CA LYS A 72 7.41 -25.53 13.55
C LYS A 72 8.43 -25.69 12.41
N LEU A 73 8.01 -26.33 11.31
CA LEU A 73 8.85 -26.55 10.12
C LEU A 73 10.14 -27.36 10.35
N SER A 74 10.21 -28.13 11.43
CA SER A 74 11.34 -29.06 11.66
C SER A 74 11.43 -30.14 10.58
N GLU A 75 12.50 -30.93 10.57
CA GLU A 75 12.67 -32.06 9.63
C GLU A 75 11.47 -33.02 9.64
N ARG A 76 10.93 -33.34 10.82
CA ARG A 76 9.71 -34.17 10.96
C ARG A 76 8.44 -33.50 10.41
N ALA A 77 8.46 -32.18 10.22
CA ALA A 77 7.38 -31.44 9.58
C ALA A 77 7.45 -31.57 8.05
N LEU A 78 8.64 -31.74 7.46
CA LEU A 78 8.82 -31.85 6.01
C LEU A 78 8.16 -33.10 5.43
N GLU A 79 8.30 -34.25 6.08
CA GLU A 79 7.62 -35.48 5.66
C GLU A 79 6.09 -35.33 5.72
N LEU A 80 5.59 -34.72 6.81
CA LEU A 80 4.17 -34.44 6.98
C LEU A 80 3.66 -33.46 5.92
N LEU A 81 4.45 -32.45 5.58
CA LEU A 81 4.14 -31.49 4.53
C LEU A 81 4.09 -32.17 3.17
N ARG A 82 5.05 -33.03 2.81
CA ARG A 82 5.02 -33.77 1.54
C ARG A 82 3.74 -34.60 1.39
N ARG A 83 3.31 -35.29 2.46
CA ARG A 83 2.03 -36.00 2.48
C ARG A 83 0.83 -35.07 2.33
N PHE A 84 0.87 -33.91 2.99
CA PHE A 84 -0.17 -32.89 2.85
C PHE A 84 -0.27 -32.36 1.42
N LEU A 85 0.84 -31.98 0.80
CA LEU A 85 0.91 -31.47 -0.57
C LEU A 85 0.41 -32.52 -1.58
N ALA A 86 0.76 -33.80 -1.38
CA ALA A 86 0.32 -34.88 -2.25
C ALA A 86 -1.21 -35.01 -2.33
N LEU A 87 -1.94 -34.72 -1.24
CA LEU A 87 -3.41 -34.73 -1.25
C LEU A 87 -4.00 -33.68 -2.20
N PHE A 88 -3.29 -32.56 -2.41
CA PHE A 88 -3.73 -31.42 -3.20
C PHE A 88 -3.33 -31.48 -4.67
N ARG A 89 -2.67 -32.54 -5.14
CA ARG A 89 -2.35 -32.75 -6.56
C ARG A 89 -3.56 -32.54 -7.51
N PRO A 90 -4.79 -33.00 -7.19
CA PRO A 90 -5.95 -32.75 -8.07
C PRO A 90 -6.32 -31.27 -8.25
N MET A 91 -5.80 -30.39 -7.39
CA MET A 91 -6.05 -28.95 -7.40
C MET A 91 -4.78 -28.15 -7.74
N GLU A 92 -3.71 -28.81 -8.19
CA GLU A 92 -2.38 -28.19 -8.30
C GLU A 92 -2.40 -26.91 -9.16
N ASP A 93 -3.11 -26.93 -10.28
CA ASP A 93 -3.22 -25.79 -11.20
C ASP A 93 -4.12 -24.66 -10.67
N LEU A 94 -4.91 -24.91 -9.63
CA LEU A 94 -5.82 -23.95 -9.00
C LEU A 94 -5.18 -23.23 -7.80
N ILE A 95 -4.12 -23.79 -7.23
CA ILE A 95 -3.51 -23.31 -5.99
C ILE A 95 -2.34 -22.37 -6.29
N ASP A 96 -2.54 -21.09 -6.00
CA ASP A 96 -1.48 -20.08 -6.05
C ASP A 96 -0.55 -20.19 -4.84
N PHE A 97 -1.12 -20.37 -3.65
CA PHE A 97 -0.35 -20.32 -2.40
C PHE A 97 -0.66 -21.47 -1.45
N TYR A 98 0.38 -21.98 -0.81
CA TYR A 98 0.30 -22.68 0.46
C TYR A 98 0.64 -21.70 1.57
N LEU A 99 -0.36 -21.40 2.41
CA LEU A 99 -0.23 -20.45 3.51
C LEU A 99 0.36 -21.13 4.75
N PHE A 100 1.59 -20.74 5.08
CA PHE A 100 2.30 -21.07 6.30
C PHE A 100 2.13 -19.95 7.33
N GLN A 101 0.97 -19.91 7.98
CA GLN A 101 0.79 -19.03 9.13
C GLN A 101 1.53 -19.60 10.35
N MET A 102 2.49 -18.83 10.86
CA MET A 102 3.37 -19.22 11.95
C MET A 102 2.85 -18.73 13.31
N PRO A 103 2.99 -19.49 14.40
CA PRO A 103 2.54 -19.06 15.71
C PRO A 103 3.41 -17.91 16.27
N PRO A 104 2.91 -17.12 17.25
CA PRO A 104 3.70 -16.07 17.91
C PRO A 104 5.00 -16.56 18.55
N SER A 105 5.07 -17.84 18.93
CA SER A 105 6.30 -18.45 19.50
C SER A 105 7.39 -18.76 18.46
N PHE A 106 7.15 -18.52 17.17
CA PHE A 106 8.13 -18.72 16.11
C PHE A 106 8.92 -17.42 15.88
N LYS A 107 10.02 -17.25 16.60
CA LYS A 107 10.89 -16.06 16.55
C LYS A 107 11.86 -16.09 15.36
N LYS A 108 12.33 -14.92 14.92
CA LYS A 108 13.40 -14.83 13.90
C LYS A 108 14.73 -15.28 14.51
N THR A 109 15.15 -16.48 14.15
CA THR A 109 16.44 -17.08 14.52
C THR A 109 17.05 -17.72 13.28
N ALA A 110 18.37 -17.90 13.25
CA ALA A 110 19.05 -18.55 12.12
C ALA A 110 18.48 -19.95 11.83
N GLU A 111 18.16 -20.72 12.87
CA GLU A 111 17.53 -22.03 12.72
C GLU A 111 16.16 -21.93 12.04
N ASN A 112 15.30 -21.00 12.45
CA ASN A 112 13.97 -20.84 11.88
C ASN A 112 14.01 -20.28 10.45
N MET A 113 14.98 -19.43 10.13
CA MET A 113 15.24 -18.97 8.75
C MET A 113 15.65 -20.15 7.86
N SER A 114 16.57 -21.00 8.31
CA SER A 114 16.98 -22.21 7.58
C SER A 114 15.81 -23.18 7.34
N ARG A 115 14.89 -23.30 8.31
CA ARG A 115 13.67 -24.10 8.13
C ARG A 115 12.75 -23.53 7.04
N ILE A 116 12.62 -22.20 6.96
CA ILE A 116 11.82 -21.54 5.92
C ILE A 116 12.48 -21.71 4.54
N GLU A 117 13.79 -21.54 4.45
CA GLU A 117 14.57 -21.75 3.20
C GLU A 117 14.32 -23.13 2.59
N LYS A 118 14.27 -24.18 3.41
CA LYS A 118 13.95 -25.55 2.96
C LYS A 118 12.55 -25.67 2.36
N ILE A 119 11.59 -24.93 2.89
CA ILE A 119 10.21 -24.91 2.39
C ILE A 119 10.13 -24.10 1.10
N ALA A 120 10.79 -22.94 1.06
CA ALA A 120 10.87 -22.10 -0.13
C ALA A 120 11.55 -22.85 -1.28
N LEU A 121 12.60 -23.63 -1.01
CA LEU A 121 13.23 -24.49 -2.01
C LEU A 121 12.28 -25.56 -2.59
N LEU A 122 11.32 -26.04 -1.78
CA LEU A 122 10.36 -27.05 -2.20
C LEU A 122 9.21 -26.48 -3.04
N LEU A 123 8.76 -25.25 -2.73
CA LEU A 123 7.49 -24.69 -3.23
C LEU A 123 7.67 -23.41 -4.07
N GLY A 124 8.85 -22.79 -4.04
CA GLY A 124 9.11 -21.49 -4.64
C GLY A 124 8.09 -20.44 -4.21
N GLU A 125 7.61 -19.69 -5.18
CA GLU A 125 6.67 -18.57 -5.00
C GLU A 125 5.30 -19.02 -4.46
N ARG A 126 5.00 -20.33 -4.46
CA ARG A 126 3.79 -20.87 -3.83
C ARG A 126 3.90 -20.94 -2.31
N ALA A 127 5.08 -20.75 -1.71
CA ALA A 127 5.24 -20.70 -0.25
C ALA A 127 4.95 -19.29 0.29
N ALA A 128 3.76 -19.10 0.88
CA ALA A 128 3.38 -17.84 1.51
C ALA A 128 3.51 -17.91 3.04
N PHE A 129 4.33 -17.06 3.64
CA PHE A 129 4.57 -17.04 5.09
C PHE A 129 3.90 -15.86 5.78
N GLU A 130 3.12 -16.15 6.81
CA GLU A 130 2.49 -15.14 7.65
C GLU A 130 3.04 -15.24 9.06
N PHE A 131 3.75 -14.20 9.48
CA PHE A 131 4.35 -14.13 10.80
C PHE A 131 3.43 -13.45 11.82
N ARG A 132 3.66 -13.78 13.09
CA ARG A 132 2.97 -13.19 14.25
C ARG A 132 3.95 -12.59 15.26
N HIS A 133 5.23 -12.95 15.19
CA HIS A 133 6.23 -12.45 16.13
C HIS A 133 6.88 -11.15 15.59
N PRO A 134 6.97 -10.06 16.38
CA PRO A 134 7.48 -8.76 15.95
C PRO A 134 8.85 -8.79 15.27
N SER A 135 9.72 -9.73 15.66
CA SER A 135 11.07 -9.84 15.11
C SER A 135 11.16 -10.17 13.61
N TRP A 136 10.04 -10.48 12.95
CA TRP A 136 9.98 -10.74 11.50
C TRP A 136 9.58 -9.51 10.67
N PHE A 137 9.07 -8.45 11.30
CA PHE A 137 8.52 -7.28 10.61
C PHE A 137 9.61 -6.22 10.39
N THR A 138 10.56 -6.52 9.52
CA THR A 138 11.71 -5.65 9.20
C THR A 138 12.00 -5.67 7.71
N GLU A 139 12.54 -4.59 7.13
CA GLU A 139 12.90 -4.51 5.71
C GLU A 139 13.83 -5.64 5.26
N GLY A 140 14.86 -5.97 6.06
CA GLY A 140 15.78 -7.07 5.73
C GLY A 140 15.15 -8.47 5.68
N VAL A 141 13.93 -8.66 6.21
CA VAL A 141 13.16 -9.91 6.02
C VAL A 141 12.48 -9.94 4.66
N VAL A 142 12.09 -8.78 4.13
CA VAL A 142 11.53 -8.67 2.78
C VAL A 142 12.60 -9.04 1.76
N GLU A 143 13.77 -8.42 1.83
CA GLU A 143 14.92 -8.73 0.95
C GLU A 143 15.33 -10.21 1.03
N TRP A 144 15.40 -10.76 2.23
CA TRP A 144 15.69 -12.19 2.42
C TRP A 144 14.63 -13.09 1.79
N ALA A 145 13.34 -12.79 1.98
CA ALA A 145 12.24 -13.56 1.40
C ALA A 145 12.28 -13.54 -0.14
N GLU A 146 12.60 -12.39 -0.74
CA GLU A 146 12.80 -12.27 -2.20
C GLU A 146 13.94 -13.15 -2.69
N GLY A 147 15.06 -13.17 -1.97
CA GLY A 147 16.24 -13.97 -2.30
C GLY A 147 15.98 -15.49 -2.27
N ILE A 148 15.11 -15.96 -1.39
CA ILE A 148 14.77 -17.40 -1.28
C ILE A 148 13.54 -17.78 -2.12
N GLY A 149 12.90 -16.81 -2.79
CA GLY A 149 11.73 -17.04 -3.63
C GLY A 149 10.43 -17.33 -2.87
N ALA A 150 10.34 -16.93 -1.60
CA ALA A 150 9.12 -17.06 -0.80
C ALA A 150 8.24 -15.80 -0.91
N VAL A 151 6.95 -15.92 -0.64
CA VAL A 151 6.03 -14.78 -0.54
C VAL A 151 5.79 -14.43 0.92
N LEU A 152 5.92 -13.15 1.28
CA LEU A 152 5.49 -12.67 2.59
C LEU A 152 4.02 -12.26 2.55
N VAL A 153 3.26 -12.73 3.53
CA VAL A 153 1.86 -12.36 3.70
C VAL A 153 1.79 -11.02 4.42
N SER A 154 1.24 -10.04 3.73
CA SER A 154 0.84 -8.75 4.32
C SER A 154 -0.30 -8.96 5.31
N VAL A 155 -0.24 -8.27 6.44
CA VAL A 155 -1.19 -8.43 7.55
C VAL A 155 -1.78 -7.08 7.89
N ASP A 156 -3.10 -7.01 7.93
CA ASP A 156 -3.83 -5.90 8.56
C ASP A 156 -4.63 -6.48 9.73
N SER A 157 -4.28 -6.09 10.95
CA SER A 157 -4.78 -6.67 12.20
C SER A 157 -4.80 -5.62 13.32
N PRO A 158 -5.41 -5.89 14.49
CA PRO A 158 -5.42 -4.92 15.59
C PRO A 158 -4.03 -4.63 16.18
N GLU A 159 -3.10 -5.57 16.01
CA GLU A 159 -1.75 -5.47 16.58
C GLU A 159 -0.73 -4.88 15.59
N ILE A 160 -0.96 -5.06 14.29
CA ILE A 160 -0.03 -4.65 13.24
C ILE A 160 -0.74 -4.47 11.90
N SER A 161 -0.35 -3.41 11.19
CA SER A 161 -0.61 -3.20 9.77
C SER A 161 0.73 -3.16 9.04
N TRP A 162 0.99 -4.18 8.23
CA TRP A 162 2.24 -4.34 7.48
C TRP A 162 1.93 -4.85 6.08
N ILE A 163 2.08 -3.96 5.10
CA ILE A 163 1.84 -4.24 3.68
C ILE A 163 3.19 -4.24 2.97
N VAL A 164 3.52 -5.38 2.39
CA VAL A 164 4.77 -5.60 1.65
C VAL A 164 4.49 -6.35 0.35
N SER A 165 5.34 -6.11 -0.63
CA SER A 165 5.41 -6.88 -1.86
C SER A 165 6.67 -7.75 -1.81
N THR A 166 6.57 -8.98 -2.29
CA THR A 166 7.72 -9.87 -2.46
C THR A 166 7.72 -10.32 -3.92
N ARG A 167 8.74 -9.93 -4.70
CA ARG A 167 8.84 -10.24 -6.14
C ARG A 167 7.60 -9.83 -6.95
N GLY A 168 6.99 -8.70 -6.58
CA GLY A 168 5.79 -8.18 -7.24
C GLY A 168 4.46 -8.84 -6.82
N VAL A 169 4.49 -9.77 -5.86
CA VAL A 169 3.30 -10.41 -5.29
C VAL A 169 2.92 -9.76 -3.97
N VAL A 170 1.64 -9.40 -3.81
CA VAL A 170 1.05 -8.96 -2.54
C VAL A 170 -0.05 -9.94 -2.15
N TYR A 171 0.20 -10.75 -1.11
CA TYR A 171 -0.84 -11.53 -0.45
C TYR A 171 -1.25 -10.80 0.83
N LEU A 172 -2.38 -10.08 0.79
CA LEU A 172 -2.94 -9.38 1.96
C LEU A 172 -4.00 -10.22 2.68
N ARG A 173 -3.85 -10.36 4.00
CA ARG A 173 -4.90 -10.89 4.90
C ARG A 173 -5.38 -9.81 5.85
N MET A 174 -6.68 -9.54 5.79
CA MET A 174 -7.37 -8.53 6.61
C MET A 174 -8.10 -9.23 7.76
N HIS A 175 -7.63 -9.01 8.99
CA HIS A 175 -8.13 -9.63 10.21
C HIS A 175 -8.99 -8.71 11.08
N GLY A 176 -9.19 -7.46 10.66
CA GLY A 176 -9.85 -6.41 11.43
C GLY A 176 -8.87 -5.54 12.21
N ARG A 177 -9.26 -4.32 12.58
CA ARG A 177 -8.37 -3.35 13.26
C ARG A 177 -8.70 -3.08 14.73
N THR A 178 -9.95 -3.28 15.14
CA THR A 178 -10.36 -3.09 16.54
C THR A 178 -10.29 -4.39 17.32
N PHE A 179 -10.92 -5.44 16.79
CA PHE A 179 -10.92 -6.77 17.38
C PHE A 179 -10.65 -7.82 16.32
N TRP A 180 -9.88 -8.84 16.68
CA TRP A 180 -9.58 -9.97 15.82
C TRP A 180 -10.86 -10.59 15.27
N TYR A 181 -11.00 -10.58 13.94
CA TYR A 181 -12.11 -11.16 13.16
C TYR A 181 -13.50 -10.59 13.46
N SER A 182 -13.59 -9.55 14.29
CA SER A 182 -14.85 -8.93 14.72
C SER A 182 -14.79 -7.43 14.50
N HIS A 183 -14.62 -7.07 13.24
CA HIS A 183 -14.48 -5.70 12.81
C HIS A 183 -15.06 -5.58 11.40
N PHE A 184 -15.96 -4.62 11.24
CA PHE A 184 -16.39 -4.20 9.92
C PHE A 184 -15.44 -3.10 9.51
N TYR A 185 -14.59 -3.41 8.53
CA TYR A 185 -13.79 -2.39 7.88
C TYR A 185 -14.72 -1.32 7.37
N ASP A 186 -14.56 -0.13 7.92
CA ASP A 186 -15.29 1.00 7.42
C ASP A 186 -14.74 1.39 6.05
N GLU A 187 -15.51 2.24 5.40
CA GLU A 187 -15.20 2.69 4.06
C GLU A 187 -13.88 3.48 3.94
N GLU A 188 -13.44 4.09 5.03
CA GLU A 188 -12.16 4.81 5.12
C GLU A 188 -10.99 3.83 5.26
N GLU A 189 -11.15 2.75 6.02
CA GLU A 189 -10.16 1.69 6.11
C GLU A 189 -10.02 0.90 4.80
N LEU A 190 -11.13 0.70 4.07
CA LEU A 190 -11.09 0.14 2.70
C LEU A 190 -10.41 1.11 1.71
N ARG A 191 -10.56 2.43 1.91
CA ARG A 191 -9.88 3.47 1.13
C ARG A 191 -8.36 3.32 1.22
N GLU A 192 -7.83 3.00 2.40
CA GLU A 192 -6.40 2.80 2.60
C GLU A 192 -5.84 1.64 1.77
N ALA A 193 -6.60 0.55 1.60
CA ALA A 193 -6.19 -0.57 0.75
C ALA A 193 -6.07 -0.16 -0.73
N ALA A 194 -7.01 0.66 -1.23
CA ALA A 194 -6.93 1.23 -2.58
C ALA A 194 -5.74 2.17 -2.74
N ARG A 195 -5.47 3.01 -1.73
CA ARG A 195 -4.29 3.88 -1.72
C ARG A 195 -2.98 3.09 -1.72
N ALA A 196 -2.92 1.99 -0.97
CA ALA A 196 -1.76 1.11 -0.93
C ALA A 196 -1.42 0.54 -2.31
N LEU A 197 -2.41 0.19 -3.13
CA LEU A 197 -2.20 -0.25 -4.52
C LEU A 197 -1.44 0.80 -5.36
N GLY A 198 -1.76 2.09 -5.17
CA GLY A 198 -1.06 3.19 -5.85
C GLY A 198 0.41 3.32 -5.41
N LYS A 199 0.69 3.16 -4.11
CA LYS A 199 2.06 3.23 -3.58
C LYS A 199 2.98 2.12 -4.08
N VAL A 200 2.44 0.96 -4.41
CA VAL A 200 3.22 -0.17 -4.97
C VAL A 200 3.70 0.15 -6.41
N LYS A 201 3.20 1.24 -7.04
CA LYS A 201 3.62 1.72 -8.36
C LYS A 201 3.67 0.63 -9.44
N TRP A 202 2.72 -0.29 -9.37
CA TRP A 202 2.58 -1.38 -10.33
C TRP A 202 2.16 -0.84 -11.71
N GLU A 203 2.67 -1.46 -12.79
CA GLU A 203 2.51 -1.03 -14.19
C GLU A 203 1.06 -0.81 -14.65
N PHE A 204 0.08 -1.55 -14.11
CA PHE A 204 -1.35 -1.32 -14.41
C PHE A 204 -2.16 -0.84 -13.21
N ALA A 205 -1.51 -0.34 -12.15
CA ALA A 205 -2.20 0.28 -11.02
C ALA A 205 -3.13 1.39 -11.51
N GLU A 206 -2.69 2.15 -12.52
CA GLU A 206 -3.50 3.20 -13.14
C GLU A 206 -4.80 2.66 -13.75
N PHE A 207 -4.78 1.49 -14.39
CA PHE A 207 -5.99 0.86 -14.95
C PHE A 207 -6.97 0.40 -13.86
N SER A 208 -6.48 -0.30 -12.83
CA SER A 208 -7.31 -0.79 -11.74
C SER A 208 -7.93 0.36 -10.94
N LEU A 209 -7.15 1.42 -10.68
CA LEU A 209 -7.66 2.60 -10.02
C LEU A 209 -8.68 3.35 -10.89
N LYS A 210 -8.50 3.42 -12.21
CA LYS A 210 -9.53 3.95 -13.13
C LYS A 210 -10.85 3.18 -13.01
N LYS A 211 -10.82 1.85 -12.94
CA LYS A 211 -12.03 1.05 -12.72
C LYS A 211 -12.67 1.32 -11.35
N ALA A 212 -11.85 1.49 -10.31
CA ALA A 212 -12.36 1.79 -8.97
C ALA A 212 -13.12 3.13 -8.90
N LEU A 213 -12.82 4.09 -9.80
CA LEU A 213 -13.58 5.35 -9.89
C LEU A 213 -15.05 5.14 -10.30
N GLU A 214 -15.36 4.07 -11.01
CA GLU A 214 -16.72 3.77 -11.50
C GLU A 214 -17.56 3.02 -10.47
N TYR A 215 -16.94 2.50 -9.40
CA TYR A 215 -17.63 1.66 -8.44
C TYR A 215 -18.45 2.51 -7.45
N PRO A 216 -19.78 2.28 -7.34
CA PRO A 216 -20.59 3.02 -6.39
C PRO A 216 -20.27 2.61 -4.95
N SER A 217 -20.13 3.59 -4.08
CA SER A 217 -19.91 3.41 -2.65
C SER A 217 -20.59 4.54 -1.87
N HIS A 218 -20.87 4.34 -0.59
CA HIS A 218 -21.42 5.42 0.21
C HIS A 218 -20.40 6.57 0.27
N LEU A 219 -20.87 7.81 0.15
CA LEU A 219 -20.05 9.04 0.10
C LEU A 219 -18.85 9.02 -0.86
N ASP A 220 -18.90 8.21 -1.93
CA ASP A 220 -17.86 8.05 -2.94
C ASP A 220 -16.47 7.66 -2.38
N VAL A 221 -16.42 6.95 -1.25
CA VAL A 221 -15.14 6.58 -0.59
C VAL A 221 -14.17 5.78 -1.46
N ILE A 222 -14.65 4.84 -2.28
CA ILE A 222 -13.80 4.03 -3.16
C ILE A 222 -13.21 4.92 -4.25
N LYS A 223 -14.04 5.80 -4.83
CA LYS A 223 -13.61 6.80 -5.80
C LYS A 223 -12.58 7.75 -5.20
N ARG A 224 -12.78 8.22 -3.97
CA ARG A 224 -11.81 9.07 -3.24
C ARG A 224 -10.47 8.34 -3.03
N GLY A 225 -10.50 7.07 -2.61
CA GLY A 225 -9.29 6.25 -2.48
C GLY A 225 -8.58 5.98 -3.79
N ALA A 226 -9.35 5.77 -4.86
CA ALA A 226 -8.81 5.60 -6.20
C ALA A 226 -8.10 6.87 -6.69
N LEU A 227 -8.65 8.06 -6.43
CA LEU A 227 -8.00 9.34 -6.73
C LEU A 227 -6.69 9.52 -5.97
N GLU A 228 -6.66 9.17 -4.69
CA GLU A 228 -5.44 9.21 -3.88
C GLU A 228 -4.40 8.21 -4.38
N GLY A 229 -4.81 6.99 -4.70
CA GLY A 229 -3.94 5.98 -5.30
C GLY A 229 -3.36 6.43 -6.65
N LEU A 230 -4.18 7.07 -7.51
CA LEU A 230 -3.74 7.62 -8.79
C LEU A 230 -2.69 8.72 -8.58
N ALA A 231 -2.88 9.56 -7.56
CA ALA A 231 -1.95 10.62 -7.23
C ALA A 231 -0.60 10.10 -6.74
N GLU A 232 -0.57 8.99 -6.00
CA GLU A 232 0.68 8.31 -5.59
C GLU A 232 1.47 7.74 -6.79
N LEU A 233 0.81 7.44 -7.92
CA LEU A 233 1.50 7.03 -9.15
C LEU A 233 2.27 8.18 -9.81
N GLY A 234 1.74 9.41 -9.75
CA GLY A 234 2.39 10.61 -10.28
C GLY A 234 2.46 10.71 -11.81
N THR A 235 1.72 9.87 -12.55
CA THR A 235 1.67 9.88 -14.02
C THR A 235 0.91 11.10 -14.56
N GLU A 236 1.16 11.46 -15.83
CA GLU A 236 0.47 12.57 -16.49
C GLU A 236 -1.03 12.30 -16.68
N GLU A 237 -1.39 11.06 -16.98
CA GLU A 237 -2.79 10.66 -17.14
C GLU A 237 -3.53 10.63 -15.80
N ALA A 238 -2.89 10.17 -14.72
CA ALA A 238 -3.43 10.30 -13.36
C ALA A 238 -3.69 11.76 -12.98
N LEU A 239 -2.79 12.69 -13.31
CA LEU A 239 -2.98 14.12 -13.06
C LEU A 239 -4.23 14.65 -13.77
N LYS A 240 -4.43 14.32 -15.04
CA LYS A 240 -5.64 14.70 -15.80
C LYS A 240 -6.91 14.15 -15.18
N ILE A 241 -6.88 12.91 -14.69
CA ILE A 241 -8.02 12.30 -14.02
C ILE A 241 -8.33 13.03 -12.71
N VAL A 242 -7.32 13.28 -11.87
CA VAL A 242 -7.48 13.98 -10.59
C VAL A 242 -8.02 15.39 -10.81
N LEU A 243 -7.48 16.14 -11.77
CA LEU A 243 -7.97 17.48 -12.13
C LEU A 243 -9.45 17.46 -12.55
N ARG A 244 -9.87 16.52 -13.42
CA ARG A 244 -11.28 16.37 -13.80
C ARG A 244 -12.20 16.12 -12.62
N HIS A 245 -11.73 15.39 -11.60
CA HIS A 245 -12.54 15.07 -10.41
C HIS A 245 -12.53 16.20 -9.35
N ALA A 246 -11.71 17.24 -9.53
CA ALA A 246 -11.69 18.44 -8.69
C ALA A 246 -12.67 19.53 -9.19
N GLU A 247 -13.13 19.45 -10.44
CA GLU A 247 -13.98 20.46 -11.07
C GLU A 247 -15.41 20.54 -10.48
N PRO A 248 -16.09 21.70 -10.64
CA PRO A 248 -17.50 21.84 -10.30
C PRO A 248 -18.36 20.80 -11.04
N GLY A 249 -19.35 20.22 -10.35
CA GLY A 249 -20.21 19.15 -10.87
C GLY A 249 -19.94 17.78 -10.24
N MET A 250 -18.76 17.58 -9.64
CA MET A 250 -18.47 16.41 -8.82
C MET A 250 -19.00 16.57 -7.38
N PRO A 251 -19.34 15.48 -6.67
CA PRO A 251 -19.67 15.53 -5.25
C PRO A 251 -18.56 16.21 -4.44
N THR A 252 -18.94 17.05 -3.46
CA THR A 252 -17.97 17.82 -2.67
C THR A 252 -16.88 16.95 -2.01
N PRO A 253 -17.17 15.77 -1.43
CA PRO A 253 -16.13 14.90 -0.87
C PRO A 253 -15.11 14.42 -1.90
N VAL A 254 -15.54 14.13 -3.12
CA VAL A 254 -14.67 13.73 -4.25
C VAL A 254 -13.76 14.89 -4.64
N ARG A 255 -14.33 16.09 -4.78
CA ARG A 255 -13.57 17.31 -5.09
C ARG A 255 -12.50 17.58 -4.05
N VAL A 256 -12.84 17.48 -2.76
CA VAL A 256 -11.90 17.68 -1.65
C VAL A 256 -10.73 16.70 -1.72
N SER A 257 -11.00 15.40 -1.88
CA SER A 257 -9.95 14.38 -2.03
C SER A 257 -9.08 14.62 -3.27
N ALA A 258 -9.68 14.97 -4.40
CA ALA A 258 -8.95 15.29 -5.63
C ALA A 258 -8.01 16.48 -5.44
N VAL A 259 -8.51 17.59 -4.88
CA VAL A 259 -7.74 18.81 -4.64
C VAL A 259 -6.58 18.58 -3.66
N GLN A 260 -6.82 17.84 -2.57
CA GLN A 260 -5.74 17.47 -1.64
C GLN A 260 -4.66 16.62 -2.33
N SER A 261 -5.08 15.69 -3.18
CA SER A 261 -4.19 14.76 -3.88
C SER A 261 -3.29 15.44 -4.91
N LEU A 262 -3.63 16.64 -5.40
CA LEU A 262 -2.82 17.38 -6.37
C LEU A 262 -1.38 17.63 -5.89
N ALA A 263 -1.16 17.75 -4.57
CA ALA A 263 0.17 17.94 -4.01
C ALA A 263 1.14 16.79 -4.33
N LYS A 264 0.65 15.56 -4.54
CA LYS A 264 1.49 14.39 -4.85
C LYS A 264 2.18 14.45 -6.21
N PHE A 265 1.67 15.30 -7.11
CA PHE A 265 2.27 15.48 -8.44
C PHE A 265 3.43 16.49 -8.46
N GLY A 266 3.74 17.10 -7.31
CA GLY A 266 4.76 18.14 -7.19
C GLY A 266 4.32 19.48 -7.76
N PRO A 267 5.22 20.48 -7.82
CA PRO A 267 4.86 21.86 -8.15
C PRO A 267 4.83 22.11 -9.68
N ARG A 268 4.14 21.22 -10.42
CA ARG A 268 3.88 21.38 -11.85
C ARG A 268 2.98 22.59 -12.10
N LYS A 269 3.09 23.22 -13.27
CA LYS A 269 2.36 24.45 -13.58
C LYS A 269 0.84 24.25 -13.45
N GLU A 270 0.34 23.14 -13.97
CA GLU A 270 -1.07 22.73 -13.94
C GLU A 270 -1.59 22.57 -12.51
N VAL A 271 -0.78 21.99 -11.63
CA VAL A 271 -1.10 21.82 -10.20
C VAL A 271 -1.17 23.18 -9.51
N ILE A 272 -0.18 24.05 -9.74
CA ILE A 272 -0.14 25.39 -9.14
C ILE A 272 -1.33 26.23 -9.62
N ASP A 273 -1.59 26.26 -10.92
CA ASP A 273 -2.71 27.01 -11.50
C ASP A 273 -4.07 26.50 -10.98
N ALA A 274 -4.22 25.18 -10.82
CA ALA A 274 -5.41 24.58 -10.23
C ALA A 274 -5.58 24.97 -8.74
N LEU A 275 -4.53 24.87 -7.93
CA LEU A 275 -4.59 25.24 -6.52
C LEU A 275 -4.94 26.73 -6.32
N LYS A 276 -4.38 27.63 -7.14
CA LYS A 276 -4.76 29.06 -7.12
C LYS A 276 -6.24 29.28 -7.38
N ARG A 277 -6.82 28.51 -8.30
CA ARG A 277 -8.25 28.55 -8.59
C ARG A 277 -9.07 28.03 -7.41
N TYR A 278 -8.73 26.85 -6.88
CA TYR A 278 -9.49 26.21 -5.80
C TYR A 278 -9.36 26.90 -4.45
N MET A 279 -8.29 27.68 -4.22
CA MET A 279 -8.23 28.59 -3.06
C MET A 279 -9.32 29.67 -3.11
N ARG A 280 -9.92 29.96 -4.26
CA ARG A 280 -11.01 30.93 -4.44
C ARG A 280 -12.38 30.27 -4.63
N ASP A 281 -12.48 28.95 -4.41
CA ASP A 281 -13.73 28.20 -4.57
C ASP A 281 -14.83 28.67 -3.62
N ASP A 282 -16.09 28.66 -4.06
CA ASP A 282 -17.22 29.04 -3.20
C ASP A 282 -17.37 28.10 -1.99
N ASN A 283 -17.02 26.83 -2.16
CA ASN A 283 -17.12 25.83 -1.10
C ASN A 283 -15.90 25.88 -0.16
N PHE A 284 -16.15 26.18 1.12
CA PHE A 284 -15.08 26.30 2.10
C PHE A 284 -14.22 25.02 2.23
N ARG A 285 -14.80 23.82 2.05
CA ARG A 285 -14.05 22.56 2.18
C ARG A 285 -13.03 22.41 1.05
N VAL A 286 -13.37 22.86 -0.15
CA VAL A 286 -12.48 22.85 -1.32
C VAL A 286 -11.37 23.89 -1.15
N ARG A 287 -11.68 25.10 -0.67
CA ARG A 287 -10.66 26.09 -0.32
C ARG A 287 -9.69 25.56 0.74
N TYR A 288 -10.22 24.98 1.81
CA TYR A 288 -9.40 24.40 2.87
C TYR A 288 -8.50 23.27 2.35
N ALA A 289 -9.02 22.40 1.47
CA ALA A 289 -8.25 21.37 0.78
C ALA A 289 -7.09 21.96 -0.03
N ALA A 290 -7.34 23.01 -0.81
CA ALA A 290 -6.31 23.66 -1.64
C ALA A 290 -5.21 24.30 -0.79
N VAL A 291 -5.58 24.99 0.30
CA VAL A 291 -4.62 25.55 1.26
C VAL A 291 -3.81 24.43 1.94
N THR A 292 -4.45 23.32 2.31
CA THR A 292 -3.73 22.18 2.91
C THR A 292 -2.78 21.51 1.91
N ALA A 293 -3.17 21.35 0.65
CA ALA A 293 -2.29 20.83 -0.40
C ALA A 293 -1.05 21.73 -0.61
N ALA A 294 -1.21 23.05 -0.50
CA ALA A 294 -0.09 23.99 -0.59
C ALA A 294 0.94 23.83 0.56
N LEU A 295 0.51 23.34 1.74
CA LEU A 295 1.43 23.02 2.83
C LEU A 295 2.37 21.87 2.48
N GLU A 296 1.91 20.87 1.73
CA GLU A 296 2.77 19.76 1.29
C GLU A 296 3.77 20.20 0.22
N LEU A 297 3.39 21.14 -0.65
CA LEU A 297 4.25 21.64 -1.73
C LEU A 297 5.28 22.68 -1.26
N LEU A 298 4.91 23.54 -0.30
CA LEU A 298 5.71 24.69 0.16
C LEU A 298 6.24 25.57 -1.00
N GLU A 299 5.43 25.74 -2.04
CA GLU A 299 5.85 26.37 -3.29
C GLU A 299 5.68 27.91 -3.27
N PRO A 300 6.75 28.71 -3.48
CA PRO A 300 6.68 30.17 -3.51
C PRO A 300 5.69 30.77 -4.51
N ARG A 301 5.42 30.12 -5.64
CA ARG A 301 4.44 30.60 -6.63
C ARG A 301 3.00 30.70 -6.10
N LEU A 302 2.69 30.07 -4.95
CA LEU A 302 1.40 30.14 -4.27
C LEU A 302 1.35 31.24 -3.19
N LEU A 303 2.46 31.93 -2.91
CA LEU A 303 2.58 32.83 -1.76
C LEU A 303 1.55 33.96 -1.78
N GLN A 304 1.35 34.60 -2.93
CA GLN A 304 0.40 35.69 -3.08
C GLN A 304 -1.04 35.24 -2.79
N ASP A 305 -1.45 34.11 -3.37
CA ASP A 305 -2.79 33.55 -3.16
C ASP A 305 -3.01 33.13 -1.70
N LEU A 306 -1.99 32.57 -1.04
CA LEU A 306 -2.04 32.23 0.38
C LEU A 306 -2.09 33.47 1.28
N GLN A 307 -1.39 34.55 0.95
CA GLN A 307 -1.48 35.83 1.67
C GLN A 307 -2.88 36.43 1.56
N GLU A 308 -3.47 36.41 0.37
CA GLU A 308 -4.85 36.84 0.16
C GLU A 308 -5.81 36.03 1.04
N ARG A 309 -5.65 34.70 1.10
CA ARG A 309 -6.45 33.83 1.97
C ARG A 309 -6.21 34.07 3.46
N ALA A 310 -4.98 34.35 3.86
CA ALA A 310 -4.61 34.66 5.23
C ALA A 310 -5.32 35.92 5.76
N GLU A 311 -5.50 36.91 4.90
CA GLU A 311 -6.08 38.22 5.23
C GLU A 311 -7.60 38.26 5.05
N GLN A 312 -8.10 37.69 3.95
CA GLN A 312 -9.44 38.00 3.44
C GLN A 312 -10.41 36.80 3.40
N ASP A 313 -9.97 35.55 3.63
CA ASP A 313 -10.91 34.43 3.59
C ASP A 313 -11.99 34.59 4.66
N ILE A 314 -13.23 34.23 4.35
CA ILE A 314 -14.37 34.33 5.26
C ILE A 314 -14.17 33.40 6.48
N ASP A 315 -13.58 32.22 6.27
CA ASP A 315 -13.38 31.22 7.32
C ASP A 315 -12.08 31.47 8.11
N GLY A 316 -12.20 31.68 9.42
CA GLY A 316 -11.06 31.93 10.30
C GLY A 316 -10.04 30.79 10.36
N ARG A 317 -10.46 29.54 10.11
CA ARG A 317 -9.55 28.37 10.06
C ARG A 317 -8.65 28.45 8.84
N ILE A 318 -9.20 28.81 7.68
CA ILE A 318 -8.42 29.02 6.45
C ILE A 318 -7.43 30.16 6.66
N ARG A 319 -7.89 31.30 7.21
CA ARG A 319 -7.01 32.44 7.52
C ARG A 319 -5.82 32.04 8.40
N ARG A 320 -6.04 31.20 9.41
CA ARG A 320 -4.98 30.72 10.31
C ARG A 320 -4.00 29.81 9.59
N VAL A 321 -4.48 28.76 8.92
CA VAL A 321 -3.62 27.78 8.23
C VAL A 321 -2.81 28.45 7.13
N ALA A 322 -3.42 29.37 6.36
CA ALA A 322 -2.74 30.11 5.32
C ALA A 322 -1.59 30.98 5.88
N ARG A 323 -1.78 31.67 7.02
CA ARG A 323 -0.71 32.44 7.68
C ARG A 323 0.49 31.56 8.06
N GLU A 324 0.22 30.41 8.67
CA GLU A 324 1.27 29.47 9.05
C GLU A 324 2.07 28.97 7.84
N ILE A 325 1.40 28.68 6.71
CA ILE A 325 2.06 28.24 5.47
C ILE A 325 2.89 29.38 4.87
N VAL A 326 2.35 30.61 4.83
CA VAL A 326 3.08 31.80 4.35
C VAL A 326 4.39 31.99 5.11
N GLU A 327 4.37 31.87 6.44
CA GLU A 327 5.58 31.96 7.25
C GLU A 327 6.57 30.84 6.93
N LYS A 328 6.10 29.60 6.75
CA LYS A 328 6.97 28.46 6.40
C LYS A 328 7.63 28.67 5.04
N ILE A 329 6.89 29.13 4.03
CA ILE A 329 7.42 29.40 2.69
C ILE A 329 8.47 30.52 2.76
N LYS A 330 8.19 31.63 3.46
CA LYS A 330 9.16 32.73 3.63
C LYS A 330 10.46 32.28 4.30
N LYS A 331 10.35 31.55 5.42
CA LYS A 331 11.52 30.98 6.12
C LYS A 331 12.33 30.03 5.23
N SER A 332 11.65 29.23 4.40
CA SER A 332 12.30 28.33 3.45
C SER A 332 13.08 29.10 2.37
N MET A 333 12.50 30.21 1.86
CA MET A 333 13.15 31.07 0.88
C MET A 333 14.37 31.80 1.45
N GLU A 334 14.27 32.31 2.69
CA GLU A 334 15.37 32.97 3.40
C GLU A 334 16.57 32.03 3.57
N ARG A 335 16.34 30.81 4.06
CA ARG A 335 17.39 29.77 4.18
C ARG A 335 18.02 29.41 2.83
N GLY A 336 17.21 29.34 1.78
CA GLY A 336 17.70 29.08 0.42
C GLY A 336 18.63 30.19 -0.09
N ALA A 337 18.25 31.46 0.15
CA ALA A 337 19.07 32.61 -0.22
C ALA A 337 20.37 32.69 0.60
N GLU A 338 20.32 32.39 1.90
CA GLU A 338 21.49 32.31 2.77
C GLU A 338 22.46 31.20 2.32
N TYR A 339 21.94 30.03 1.96
CA TYR A 339 22.75 28.93 1.45
C TYR A 339 23.45 29.26 0.13
N GLN A 340 22.77 29.95 -0.79
CA GLN A 340 23.40 30.40 -2.05
C GLN A 340 24.53 31.40 -1.79
N LYS A 341 24.33 32.38 -0.91
CA LYS A 341 25.39 33.32 -0.52
C LYS A 341 26.60 32.61 0.08
N LEU A 342 26.37 31.67 0.99
CA LEU A 342 27.45 30.89 1.61
C LEU A 342 28.22 30.06 0.58
N ARG A 343 27.51 29.49 -0.40
CA ARG A 343 28.13 28.73 -1.50
C ARG A 343 29.02 29.63 -2.37
N GLU A 344 28.53 30.81 -2.75
CA GLU A 344 29.31 31.79 -3.52
C GLU A 344 30.58 32.22 -2.75
N GLU A 345 30.47 32.45 -1.44
CA GLU A 345 31.61 32.81 -0.59
C GLU A 345 32.66 31.69 -0.51
N VAL A 346 32.22 30.44 -0.40
CA VAL A 346 33.11 29.26 -0.44
C VAL A 346 33.80 29.12 -1.79
N GLU A 347 33.09 29.34 -2.90
CA GLU A 347 33.68 29.30 -4.25
C GLU A 347 34.74 30.40 -4.41
N LYS A 348 34.48 31.62 -3.91
CA LYS A 348 35.43 32.73 -3.91
C LYS A 348 36.68 32.41 -3.07
N LEU A 349 36.51 31.91 -1.85
CA LEU A 349 37.63 31.51 -0.99
C LEU A 349 38.50 30.41 -1.63
N ARG A 350 37.87 29.44 -2.31
CA ARG A 350 38.60 28.40 -3.07
C ARG A 350 39.41 28.96 -4.23
N GLU A 351 38.94 30.02 -4.85
CA GLU A 351 39.67 30.69 -5.93
C GLU A 351 40.84 31.52 -5.39
N GLU A 352 40.63 32.25 -4.29
CA GLU A 352 41.69 32.99 -3.59
C GLU A 352 42.79 32.04 -3.07
N TYR A 353 42.41 30.90 -2.49
CA TYR A 353 43.35 29.88 -2.04
C TYR A 353 44.18 29.31 -3.20
N ARG A 354 43.57 29.06 -4.37
CA ARG A 354 44.30 28.65 -5.58
C ARG A 354 45.30 29.71 -6.04
N LYS A 355 44.89 30.99 -6.08
CA LYS A 355 45.79 32.11 -6.44
C LYS A 355 46.97 32.24 -5.47
N LEU A 356 46.74 31.99 -4.18
CA LEU A 356 47.79 31.96 -3.16
C LEU A 356 48.78 30.81 -3.39
N LEU A 357 48.29 29.59 -3.64
CA LEU A 357 49.13 28.44 -3.97
C LEU A 357 49.99 28.70 -5.21
N ASP A 358 49.42 29.26 -6.28
CA ASP A 358 50.16 29.62 -7.50
C ASP A 358 51.25 30.67 -7.22
N ARG A 359 50.99 31.61 -6.31
CA ARG A 359 51.95 32.65 -5.93
C ARG A 359 53.10 32.09 -5.09
N ILE A 360 52.81 31.16 -4.17
CA ILE A 360 53.84 30.44 -3.40
C ILE A 360 54.71 29.62 -4.35
N ALA A 361 54.11 28.85 -5.27
CA ALA A 361 54.84 28.04 -6.24
C ALA A 361 55.75 28.87 -7.18
N ARG A 362 55.43 30.15 -7.41
CA ARG A 362 56.28 31.10 -8.16
C ARG A 362 57.42 31.69 -7.33
N LEU A 363 57.30 31.72 -6.01
CA LEU A 363 58.35 32.22 -5.10
C LEU A 363 59.35 31.11 -4.72
N GLU A 364 58.96 29.84 -4.88
CA GLU A 364 59.79 28.66 -4.65
C GLU A 364 60.60 28.22 -5.90
N LYS A 365 60.44 28.92 -7.03
CA LYS A 365 61.28 28.83 -8.23
C LYS A 365 62.22 30.03 -8.29
#